data_AF-A0A1I2UZC3-F1
#
_entry.id   AF-A0A1I2UZC3-F1
#
_cell.length_a   1.000
_cell.length_b   1.000
_cell.length_c   1.000
_cell.angle_alpha   90.00
_cell.angle_beta   90.00
_cell.angle_gamma   90.00
#
_symmetry.space_group_name_H-M   'P 1'
#
loop_
_entity.id
_entity.type
_entity.pdbx_description
1 polymer ?
#
loop_
_entity_poly.entity_id
_entity_poly.type
_entity_poly.pdbx_seq_one_letter_code
_entity_poly.pdbx_strand_id
1 'polypeptide(L)'
;MVGEAADIPVGGGLIVAKEKFVVTQPERGSCRAFSASCTYQGCPVNAISDGPIRCPFHNSAFDITDGSVLDGPATARLRNRLMDIRGDSVVITADA
;
A
#
# COMPACT_ATOMS: atom_id res chain seq x y z
N MET A 1 14.78 3.90 -0.62
CA MET A 1 14.21 4.75 0.45
C MET A 1 12.95 5.39 -0.11
N VAL A 2 11.88 5.41 0.67
CA VAL A 2 10.58 5.99 0.27
C VAL A 2 10.44 7.43 0.78
N GLY A 3 10.95 7.68 1.98
CA GLY A 3 10.82 8.94 2.72
C GLY A 3 10.89 8.66 4.22
N GLU A 4 10.61 9.66 5.05
CA GLU A 4 10.43 9.44 6.49
C GLU A 4 9.04 8.89 6.79
N ALA A 5 8.89 8.13 7.88
CA ALA A 5 7.58 7.64 8.31
C ALA A 5 6.60 8.78 8.62
N ALA A 6 7.13 9.93 9.06
CA ALA A 6 6.35 11.14 9.33
C ALA A 6 5.76 11.77 8.07
N ASP A 7 6.34 11.52 6.89
CA ASP A 7 5.86 12.04 5.60
C ASP A 7 4.68 11.24 5.05
N ILE A 8 4.44 10.04 5.58
CA ILE A 8 3.34 9.18 5.17
C ILE A 8 2.10 9.56 6.00
N PRO A 9 0.94 9.86 5.38
CA PRO A 9 -0.26 10.20 6.15
C PRO A 9 -0.72 9.05 7.06
N VAL A 10 -0.96 9.34 8.34
CA VAL A 10 -1.59 8.39 9.28
C VAL A 10 -3.03 8.13 8.86
N GLY A 11 -3.47 6.87 8.88
CA GLY A 11 -4.74 6.40 8.34
C GLY A 11 -4.78 6.34 6.80
N GLY A 12 -3.63 6.51 6.14
CA GLY A 12 -3.51 6.57 4.69
C GLY A 12 -2.20 5.98 4.19
N GLY A 13 -1.63 6.60 3.16
CA GLY A 13 -0.37 6.13 2.57
C GLY A 13 0.12 6.94 1.38
N LEU A 14 1.20 6.46 0.78
CA LEU A 14 1.84 6.98 -0.42
C LEU A 14 1.91 5.88 -1.49
N ILE A 15 1.44 6.19 -2.70
CA ILE A 15 1.59 5.32 -3.87
C ILE A 15 2.86 5.74 -4.60
N VAL A 16 3.79 4.81 -4.74
CA VAL A 16 5.06 5.00 -5.45
C VAL A 16 4.94 4.31 -6.81
N ALA A 17 4.30 5.02 -7.75
CA ALA A 17 3.83 4.46 -9.01
C ALA A 17 4.95 3.90 -9.90
N LYS A 18 6.09 4.58 -9.96
CA LYS A 18 7.23 4.19 -10.81
C LYS A 18 7.82 2.83 -10.37
N GLU A 19 7.84 2.57 -9.07
CA GLU A 19 8.36 1.35 -8.46
C GLU A 19 7.25 0.32 -8.15
N LYS A 20 6.00 0.64 -8.47
CA LYS A 20 4.81 -0.23 -8.32
C LYS A 20 4.61 -0.77 -6.91
N PHE A 21 4.78 0.07 -5.90
CA PHE A 21 4.41 -0.25 -4.53
C PHE A 21 3.60 0.87 -3.89
N VAL A 22 2.90 0.53 -2.82
CA VAL A 22 2.16 1.44 -1.95
C VAL A 22 2.67 1.23 -0.53
N VAL A 23 2.98 2.33 0.15
CA VAL A 23 3.29 2.32 1.59
C VAL A 23 2.15 2.97 2.32
N THR A 24 1.67 2.32 3.38
CA THR A 24 0.56 2.81 4.20
C THR A 24 1.02 3.00 5.62
N GLN A 25 0.30 3.82 6.38
CA GLN A 25 0.54 4.03 7.80
C GLN A 25 -0.79 4.03 8.54
N PRO A 26 -1.35 2.86 8.91
CA PRO A 26 -2.60 2.79 9.68
C PRO A 26 -2.55 3.58 10.98
N GLU A 27 -1.42 3.47 11.70
CA GLU A 27 -1.14 4.16 12.94
C GLU A 27 0.24 4.81 12.87
N ARG A 28 0.46 5.89 13.62
CA ARG A 28 1.74 6.64 13.61
C ARG A 28 2.93 5.71 13.89
N GLY A 29 3.91 5.70 12.99
CA GLY A 29 5.12 4.89 13.06
C GLY A 29 4.94 3.42 12.62
N SER A 30 3.70 2.98 12.37
CA SER A 30 3.40 1.62 11.94
C SER A 30 3.15 1.60 10.44
N CYS A 31 4.23 1.46 9.66
CA CYS A 31 4.11 1.39 8.20
C CYS A 31 3.84 -0.04 7.71
N ARG A 32 3.21 -0.16 6.54
CA ARG A 32 3.09 -1.40 5.76
C ARG A 32 3.43 -1.11 4.31
N ALA A 33 3.98 -2.08 3.59
CA ALA A 33 4.28 -1.94 2.17
C ALA A 33 3.64 -3.09 1.38
N PHE A 34 2.99 -2.74 0.27
CA PHE A 34 2.32 -3.68 -0.62
C PHE A 34 2.65 -3.39 -2.09
N SER A 35 2.46 -4.39 -2.95
CA SER A 35 2.43 -4.19 -4.40
C SER A 35 1.32 -3.21 -4.77
N ALA A 36 1.61 -2.27 -5.66
CA ALA A 36 0.59 -1.37 -6.23
C ALA A 36 -0.18 -2.03 -7.39
N SER A 37 -0.03 -3.34 -7.60
CA SER A 37 -0.74 -4.10 -8.63
C SER A 37 -1.96 -4.79 -8.02
N CYS A 38 -3.15 -4.40 -8.46
CA CYS A 38 -4.42 -5.01 -8.05
C CYS A 38 -4.42 -6.49 -8.40
N THR A 39 -4.85 -7.35 -7.47
CA THR A 39 -4.85 -8.80 -7.64
C THR A 39 -5.94 -9.34 -8.57
N TYR A 40 -6.88 -8.50 -9.01
CA TYR A 40 -7.89 -8.92 -9.97
C TYR A 40 -7.32 -9.12 -11.38
N GLN A 41 -6.71 -8.07 -11.96
CA GLN A 41 -6.19 -8.08 -13.33
C GLN A 41 -4.81 -7.39 -13.46
N GLY A 42 -4.13 -7.13 -12.35
CA GLY A 42 -2.81 -6.51 -12.33
C GLY A 42 -2.78 -5.00 -12.53
N CYS A 43 -3.93 -4.36 -12.76
CA CYS A 43 -4.03 -2.92 -12.94
C CYS A 43 -3.47 -2.14 -11.72
N PRO A 44 -2.85 -0.96 -11.93
CA PRO A 44 -2.33 -0.18 -10.83
C PRO A 44 -3.45 0.35 -9.92
N VAL A 45 -3.27 0.23 -8.61
CA VAL A 45 -4.01 1.05 -7.64
C VAL A 45 -3.55 2.50 -7.77
N ASN A 46 -4.46 3.45 -7.56
CA ASN A 46 -4.16 4.87 -7.83
C ASN A 46 -4.59 5.84 -6.73
N ALA A 47 -5.30 5.37 -5.70
CA ALA A 47 -5.76 6.22 -4.62
C ALA A 47 -5.76 5.48 -3.28
N ILE A 48 -5.63 6.26 -2.21
CA ILE A 48 -5.99 5.86 -0.85
C ILE A 48 -6.99 6.90 -0.39
N SER A 49 -8.25 6.55 -0.27
CA SER A 49 -9.31 7.51 0.03
C SER A 49 -10.36 6.87 0.93
N ASP A 50 -10.71 7.59 2.00
CA ASP A 50 -11.63 7.15 3.06
C ASP A 50 -11.16 5.90 3.82
N GLY A 51 -9.84 5.66 3.86
CA GLY A 51 -9.22 4.51 4.53
C GLY A 51 -8.65 3.43 3.61
N PRO A 52 -9.33 2.93 2.54
CA PRO A 52 -8.81 1.86 1.71
C PRO A 52 -7.89 2.32 0.57
N ILE A 53 -7.03 1.40 0.12
CA ILE A 53 -6.32 1.46 -1.16
C ILE A 53 -7.30 1.08 -2.28
N ARG A 54 -7.39 1.88 -3.35
CA ARG A 54 -8.40 1.71 -4.41
C ARG A 54 -7.79 1.45 -5.78
N CYS A 55 -8.38 0.48 -6.47
CA CYS A 55 -8.16 0.23 -7.90
C CYS A 55 -9.29 0.84 -8.73
N PRO A 56 -9.02 1.77 -9.65
CA PRO A 56 -10.05 2.51 -10.37
C PRO A 56 -10.69 1.72 -11.52
N PHE A 57 -10.12 0.58 -11.90
CA PHE A 57 -10.53 -0.14 -13.12
C PHE A 57 -11.83 -0.92 -12.92
N HIS A 58 -12.00 -1.54 -11.75
CA HIS A 58 -13.16 -2.36 -11.41
C HIS A 58 -13.61 -2.15 -9.96
N ASN A 59 -13.15 -1.07 -9.33
CA ASN A 59 -13.50 -0.64 -7.96
C ASN A 59 -13.03 -1.53 -6.80
N SER A 60 -12.10 -2.46 -7.04
CA SER A 60 -11.54 -3.24 -5.92
C SER A 60 -10.89 -2.33 -4.88
N ALA A 61 -11.17 -2.62 -3.61
CA ALA A 61 -10.67 -1.90 -2.46
C ALA A 61 -9.90 -2.84 -1.53
N PHE A 62 -8.80 -2.36 -0.96
CA PHE A 62 -7.94 -3.13 -0.08
C PHE A 62 -7.67 -2.40 1.23
N ASP A 63 -7.57 -3.16 2.31
CA ASP A 63 -7.30 -2.65 3.65
C ASP A 63 -5.85 -2.17 3.77
N ILE A 64 -5.63 -1.02 4.41
CA ILE A 64 -4.28 -0.45 4.59
C ILE A 64 -3.46 -1.20 5.65
N THR A 65 -4.10 -1.96 6.54
CA THR A 65 -3.40 -2.64 7.64
C THR A 65 -2.71 -3.93 7.22
N ASP A 66 -3.29 -4.65 6.25
CA ASP A 66 -2.81 -5.98 5.84
C ASP A 66 -2.99 -6.30 4.35
N GLY A 67 -3.53 -5.37 3.56
CA GLY A 67 -3.76 -5.53 2.13
C GLY A 67 -4.95 -6.43 1.78
N SER A 68 -5.75 -6.89 2.76
CA SER A 68 -6.92 -7.74 2.52
C SER A 68 -7.97 -7.05 1.65
N VAL A 69 -8.79 -7.84 0.97
CA VAL A 69 -9.87 -7.31 0.12
C VAL A 69 -10.98 -6.79 1.01
N LEU A 70 -11.36 -5.53 0.81
CA LEU A 70 -12.54 -4.92 1.39
C LEU A 70 -13.71 -4.87 0.40
N ASP A 71 -13.41 -4.72 -0.90
CA ASP A 71 -14.41 -4.74 -1.97
C ASP A 71 -13.85 -5.37 -3.26
N GLY A 72 -14.72 -6.07 -3.97
CA GLY A 72 -14.41 -6.89 -5.15
C GLY A 72 -14.27 -6.07 -6.44
N PRO A 73 -14.00 -6.73 -7.59
CA PRO A 73 -13.98 -8.17 -7.82
C PRO A 73 -12.69 -8.90 -7.43
N ALA A 74 -11.66 -8.22 -6.92
CA ALA A 74 -10.50 -8.89 -6.34
C ALA A 74 -10.92 -9.85 -5.22
N THR A 75 -10.28 -11.01 -5.10
CA THR A 75 -10.54 -11.99 -4.02
C THR A 75 -9.30 -12.34 -3.22
N ALA A 76 -8.12 -11.87 -3.65
CA ALA A 76 -6.85 -12.07 -2.98
C ALA A 76 -6.30 -10.73 -2.47
N ARG A 77 -5.64 -10.76 -1.31
CA ARG A 77 -4.95 -9.60 -0.74
C ARG A 77 -3.83 -9.08 -1.64
N LEU A 78 -3.51 -7.79 -1.54
CA LEU A 78 -2.29 -7.26 -2.15
C LEU A 78 -1.06 -8.01 -1.64
N ARG A 79 -0.09 -8.21 -2.53
CA ARG A 79 1.17 -8.86 -2.16
C ARG A 79 1.96 -7.93 -1.24
N ASN A 80 2.47 -8.45 -0.12
CA ASN A 80 3.37 -7.70 0.75
C ASN A 80 4.69 -7.38 0.04
N ARG A 81 5.28 -6.24 0.38
CA ARG A 81 6.67 -5.89 0.07
C ARG A 81 7.46 -5.90 1.36
N LEU A 82 8.70 -6.37 1.31
CA LEU A 82 9.58 -6.27 2.47
C LEU A 82 9.96 -4.80 2.65
N MET A 83 9.81 -4.33 3.88
CA MET A 83 10.22 -3.00 4.28
C MET A 83 10.86 -3.03 5.66
N ASP A 84 11.63 -1.99 5.93
CA ASP A 84 12.33 -1.77 7.18
C ASP A 84 12.24 -0.29 7.55
N ILE A 85 12.20 0.00 8.84
CA ILE A 85 12.24 1.36 9.38
C ILE A 85 13.62 1.54 10.00
N ARG A 86 14.47 2.36 9.37
CA ARG A 86 15.84 2.62 9.80
C ARG A 86 15.91 4.04 10.38
N GLY A 87 15.90 4.13 11.70
CA GLY A 87 15.64 5.41 12.37
C GLY A 87 14.23 5.87 12.00
N ASP A 88 14.12 7.03 11.35
CA ASP A 88 12.83 7.55 10.88
C ASP A 88 12.56 7.25 9.40
N SER A 89 13.52 6.66 8.68
CA SER A 89 13.42 6.40 7.24
C SER A 89 12.73 5.08 6.93
N VAL A 90 11.76 5.11 6.02
CA VAL A 90 11.14 3.92 5.43
C VAL A 90 11.94 3.43 4.23
N VAL A 91 12.39 2.17 4.29
CA VAL A 91 13.21 1.54 3.26
C VAL A 91 12.53 0.26 2.77
N ILE A 92 12.21 0.19 1.48
CA ILE A 92 11.80 -1.07 0.83
C ILE A 92 13.06 -1.90 0.56
N THR A 93 13.07 -3.16 0.99
CA THR A 93 14.28 -4.00 1.02
C THR A 93 14.33 -5.10 -0.03
N ALA A 94 13.18 -5.58 -0.55
CA ALA A 94 13.01 -6.37 -1.77
C ALA A 94 11.54 -6.85 -1.90
N ASP A 95 11.22 -7.50 -3.02
CA ASP A 95 9.98 -8.26 -3.18
C ASP A 95 10.02 -9.51 -2.27
N ALA A 96 8.97 -9.67 -1.45
CA ALA A 96 8.73 -10.90 -0.68
C ALA A 96 8.28 -12.04 -1.60
#